data_AF-A0A397VKR7-F1
#
_entry.id   AF-A0A397VKR7-F1
#
_cell.length_a   1.000
_cell.length_b   1.000
_cell.length_c   1.000
_cell.angle_alpha   90.00
_cell.angle_beta   90.00
_cell.angle_gamma   90.00
#
_symmetry.space_group_name_H-M   'P 1'
#
loop_
_entity.id
_entity.type
_entity.pdbx_description
1 polymer ?
#
loop_
_entity_poly.entity_id
_entity_poly.type
_entity_poly.pdbx_seq_one_letter_code
_entity_poly.pdbx_strand_id
1 'polypeptide(L)'
;MDPLLQPILSDWYMTQNIQEEDMADTNMNITSHDDKIRNIKTRRRLSKSEIHKLSLPEKLDNNNQFTYDVISAYDIYMQKRAALIYRRVEFYYQISYTLLNDDGTFDTYMTLHSGNIVQMQEENGRSYAILKGIFTHKYNNGLVYSFVWVDWLQERSLLDPILYCPVYEIQAAENTR
;
A
#
# COMPACT_ATOMS: atom_id res chain seq x y z
N MET A 1 1.06 -21.67 -6.62
CA MET A 1 1.91 -20.61 -7.20
C MET A 1 2.09 -21.02 -8.65
N ASP A 2 1.88 -20.11 -9.61
CA ASP A 2 2.14 -20.44 -11.02
C ASP A 2 3.60 -20.90 -11.13
N PRO A 3 3.86 -22.15 -11.58
CA PRO A 3 5.22 -22.68 -11.68
C PRO A 3 6.14 -21.83 -12.55
N LEU A 4 5.58 -21.03 -13.46
CA LEU A 4 6.33 -20.19 -14.40
C LEU A 4 6.65 -18.80 -13.82
N LEU A 5 5.84 -18.29 -12.90
CA LEU A 5 6.12 -17.02 -12.20
C LEU A 5 7.01 -17.21 -10.97
N GLN A 6 7.07 -18.43 -10.40
CA GLN A 6 7.93 -18.71 -9.25
C GLN A 6 9.41 -18.33 -9.45
N PRO A 7 10.07 -18.70 -10.55
CA PRO A 7 11.49 -18.40 -10.76
C PRO A 7 11.74 -16.90 -11.00
N ILE A 8 10.79 -16.21 -11.64
CA ILE A 8 10.93 -14.79 -11.96
C ILE A 8 10.72 -13.96 -10.70
N LEU A 9 9.74 -14.32 -9.87
CA LEU A 9 9.47 -13.63 -8.60
C LEU A 9 10.40 -14.08 -7.46
N SER A 10 11.10 -15.22 -7.59
CA SER A 10 12.10 -15.64 -6.59
C SER A 10 13.34 -14.75 -6.59
N ASP A 11 13.64 -14.09 -7.71
CA ASP A 11 14.69 -13.07 -7.81
C ASP A 11 14.19 -11.68 -7.40
N TRP A 12 12.86 -11.51 -7.29
CA TRP A 12 12.22 -10.32 -6.69
C TRP A 12 12.01 -10.57 -5.20
N TYR A 13 13.08 -10.90 -4.48
CA TYR A 13 13.05 -10.69 -3.05
C TYR A 13 12.97 -9.18 -2.82
N MET A 14 12.05 -8.74 -1.95
CA MET A 14 12.15 -7.41 -1.39
C MET A 14 13.52 -7.34 -0.74
N THR A 15 14.43 -6.57 -1.34
CA THR A 15 15.78 -6.44 -0.84
C THR A 15 15.65 -5.93 0.59
N GLN A 16 16.18 -6.70 1.55
CA GLN A 16 16.54 -6.15 2.85
C GLN A 16 17.62 -5.12 2.56
N ASN A 17 17.20 -3.93 2.16
CA ASN A 17 18.10 -2.87 1.80
C ASN A 17 18.62 -2.32 3.13
N ILE A 18 19.68 -2.94 3.64
CA ILE A 18 20.52 -2.42 4.71
C ILE A 18 21.35 -1.30 4.07
N GLN A 19 20.69 -0.22 3.64
CA GLN A 19 21.35 1.01 3.26
C GLN A 19 21.22 1.98 4.43
N GLU A 20 22.35 2.50 4.87
CA GLU A 20 22.47 3.46 5.97
C GLU A 20 21.50 4.63 5.78
N GLU A 21 20.77 4.90 6.87
CA GLU A 21 19.64 5.81 6.91
C GLU A 21 20.11 7.27 6.91
N ASP A 22 20.01 7.94 5.76
CA ASP A 22 20.11 9.39 5.72
C ASP A 22 18.78 10.08 6.08
N MET A 23 18.89 11.06 6.97
CA MET A 23 17.89 11.53 7.91
C MET A 23 16.77 12.41 7.32
N ALA A 24 15.52 12.04 7.63
CA ALA A 24 14.48 12.91 8.20
C ALA A 24 13.27 12.03 8.55
N ASP A 25 13.40 11.21 9.59
CA ASP A 25 12.27 10.42 10.09
C ASP A 25 11.21 11.40 10.57
N THR A 26 10.03 11.39 9.96
CA THR A 26 8.94 12.24 10.43
C THR A 26 8.39 11.54 11.68
N ASN A 27 8.74 12.05 12.86
CA ASN A 27 8.44 11.48 14.18
C ASN A 27 6.93 11.54 14.53
N MET A 28 6.05 11.17 13.59
CA MET A 28 4.64 10.93 13.85
C MET A 28 4.48 9.51 14.41
N ASN A 29 3.73 9.38 15.51
CA ASN A 29 3.29 8.08 16.00
C ASN A 29 2.22 7.52 15.06
N ILE A 30 2.69 6.90 13.97
CA ILE A 30 1.85 6.17 13.01
C ILE A 30 1.49 4.82 13.64
N THR A 31 0.22 4.46 13.56
CA THR A 31 -0.31 3.22 14.11
C THR A 31 -0.91 2.32 13.03
N SER A 32 -0.94 1.02 13.32
CA SER A 32 -1.62 -0.01 12.55
C SER A 32 -2.89 -0.43 13.28
N HIS A 33 -3.88 -0.94 12.53
CA HIS A 33 -4.97 -1.70 13.14
C HIS A 33 -4.55 -3.13 13.50
N ASP A 34 -3.60 -3.69 12.74
CA ASP A 34 -3.01 -5.00 12.97
C ASP A 34 -1.82 -4.88 13.93
N ASP A 35 -1.86 -5.61 15.04
CA ASP A 35 -0.86 -5.59 16.11
C ASP A 35 0.46 -6.28 15.73
N LYS A 36 0.47 -7.05 14.64
CA LYS A 36 1.68 -7.64 14.04
C LYS A 36 2.49 -6.62 13.24
N ILE A 37 1.89 -5.50 12.82
CA ILE A 37 2.58 -4.44 12.08
C ILE A 37 3.01 -3.35 13.05
N ARG A 38 4.32 -3.14 13.17
CA ARG A 38 4.93 -2.19 14.12
C ARG A 38 6.02 -1.36 13.47
N ASN A 39 6.54 -0.39 14.23
CA ASN A 39 7.66 0.47 13.82
C ASN A 39 7.43 1.12 12.44
N ILE A 40 6.19 1.54 12.18
CA ILE A 40 5.82 2.14 10.89
C ILE A 40 6.53 3.48 10.76
N LYS A 41 7.27 3.65 9.67
CA LYS A 41 7.96 4.89 9.32
C LYS A 41 7.63 5.29 7.90
N THR A 42 7.42 6.58 7.68
CA THR A 42 7.21 7.13 6.34
C THR A 42 8.35 8.07 5.99
N ARG A 43 8.82 8.02 4.74
CA ARG A 43 9.92 8.85 4.26
C ARG A 43 9.51 9.67 3.04
N ARG A 44 10.15 10.83 2.92
CA ARG A 44 9.99 11.79 1.82
C ARG A 44 8.51 12.12 1.57
N ARG A 45 7.97 12.98 2.43
CA ARG A 45 6.64 13.56 2.23
C ARG A 45 6.56 14.24 0.86
N LEU A 46 5.53 13.93 0.10
CA LEU A 46 5.32 14.51 -1.21
C LEU A 46 4.89 15.97 -1.10
N SER A 47 5.46 16.80 -1.96
CA SER A 47 5.05 18.19 -2.15
C SER A 47 3.72 18.27 -2.91
N LYS A 48 3.05 19.43 -2.85
CA LYS A 48 1.80 19.65 -3.60
C LYS A 48 1.96 19.47 -5.10
N SER A 49 3.10 19.89 -5.66
CA SER A 49 3.39 19.74 -7.08
C SER A 49 3.56 18.27 -7.47
N GLU A 50 4.20 17.46 -6.64
CA GLU A 50 4.30 16.01 -6.84
C GLU A 50 2.94 15.33 -6.75
N ILE A 51 2.12 15.69 -5.76
CA ILE A 51 0.75 15.18 -5.60
C ILE A 51 -0.08 15.46 -6.85
N HIS A 52 -0.03 16.70 -7.36
CA HIS A 52 -0.72 17.08 -8.60
C HIS A 52 -0.18 16.32 -9.81
N LYS A 53 1.16 16.20 -9.95
CA LYS A 53 1.79 15.47 -11.06
C LYS A 53 1.38 14.00 -11.09
N LEU A 54 1.23 13.37 -9.93
CA LEU A 54 0.81 11.98 -9.78
C LEU A 54 -0.72 11.81 -9.79
N SER A 55 -1.49 12.89 -9.98
CA SER A 55 -2.96 12.87 -9.93
C SER A 55 -3.50 12.28 -8.62
N LEU A 56 -2.79 12.53 -7.51
CA LEU A 56 -3.20 12.09 -6.17
C LEU A 56 -4.12 13.14 -5.52
N PRO A 57 -5.10 12.73 -4.70
CA PRO A 57 -6.03 13.64 -4.05
C PRO A 57 -5.37 14.40 -2.89
N GLU A 58 -5.51 15.72 -2.82
CA GLU A 58 -4.91 16.49 -1.71
C GLU A 58 -5.62 16.30 -0.35
N LYS A 59 -6.88 15.88 -0.38
CA LYS A 59 -7.75 15.74 0.79
C LYS A 59 -8.91 14.78 0.49
N LEU A 60 -9.55 14.31 1.55
CA LEU A 60 -10.84 13.63 1.47
C LEU A 60 -11.91 14.64 1.03
N ASP A 61 -12.48 14.38 -0.15
CA ASP A 61 -13.59 15.11 -0.75
C ASP A 61 -14.74 14.14 -1.04
N ASN A 62 -15.97 14.48 -0.65
CA ASN A 62 -17.13 13.59 -0.73
C ASN A 62 -17.48 13.18 -2.18
N ASN A 63 -16.90 13.84 -3.18
CA ASN A 63 -17.17 13.58 -4.59
C ASN A 63 -16.09 12.73 -5.29
N ASN A 64 -15.16 12.13 -4.54
CA ASN A 64 -14.07 11.32 -5.11
C ASN A 64 -14.11 9.88 -4.57
N GLN A 65 -13.92 8.90 -5.45
CA GLN A 65 -13.72 7.49 -5.15
C GLN A 65 -12.70 7.26 -4.01
N PHE A 66 -11.59 8.00 -4.01
CA PHE A 66 -10.58 7.90 -2.95
C PHE A 66 -11.17 8.08 -1.53
N THR A 67 -12.13 8.98 -1.37
CA THR A 67 -12.77 9.20 -0.06
C THR A 67 -13.63 8.01 0.34
N TYR A 68 -14.34 7.41 -0.61
CA TYR A 68 -15.09 6.18 -0.36
C TYR A 68 -14.16 5.04 0.00
N ASP A 69 -13.03 4.87 -0.70
CA ASP A 69 -12.03 3.84 -0.39
C ASP A 69 -11.50 3.98 1.04
N VAL A 70 -11.18 5.21 1.48
CA VAL A 70 -10.70 5.48 2.84
C VAL A 70 -11.79 5.21 3.89
N ILE A 71 -13.04 5.60 3.64
CA ILE A 71 -14.16 5.32 4.54
C ILE A 71 -14.39 3.81 4.66
N SER A 72 -14.43 3.10 3.53
CA SER A 72 -14.57 1.65 3.48
C SER A 72 -13.43 0.96 4.21
N ALA A 73 -12.19 1.45 4.09
CA ALA A 73 -11.06 0.87 4.80
C ALA A 73 -11.20 0.98 6.32
N TYR A 74 -11.67 2.13 6.82
CA TYR A 74 -11.98 2.28 8.25
C TYR A 74 -13.15 1.39 8.69
N ASP A 75 -14.24 1.33 7.92
CA ASP A 75 -15.42 0.55 8.29
C ASP A 75 -15.14 -0.96 8.24
N ILE A 76 -14.77 -1.48 7.07
CA ILE A 76 -14.70 -2.91 6.80
C ILE A 76 -13.48 -3.54 7.49
N TYR A 77 -12.29 -2.98 7.29
CA TYR A 77 -11.05 -3.59 7.79
C TYR A 77 -10.71 -3.20 9.22
N MET A 78 -11.07 -1.98 9.66
CA MET A 78 -10.74 -1.51 11.01
C MET A 78 -11.92 -1.49 11.98
N GLN A 79 -13.13 -1.86 11.52
CA GLN A 79 -14.36 -1.86 12.31
C GLN A 79 -14.66 -0.51 12.97
N LYS A 80 -14.34 0.58 12.26
CA LYS A 80 -14.45 1.98 12.71
C LYS A 80 -15.54 2.73 11.93
N ARG A 81 -16.79 2.51 12.33
CA ARG A 81 -17.98 3.15 11.72
C ARG A 81 -18.23 4.54 12.27
N ALA A 82 -17.59 5.56 11.68
CA ALA A 82 -17.90 6.95 11.96
C ALA A 82 -17.61 7.87 10.78
N ALA A 83 -18.28 9.02 10.74
CA ALA A 83 -17.95 10.09 9.79
C ALA A 83 -16.55 10.65 10.07
N LEU A 84 -15.71 10.78 9.05
CA LEU A 84 -14.33 11.27 9.18
C LEU A 84 -14.31 12.79 9.35
N ILE A 85 -13.92 13.28 10.53
CA ILE A 85 -13.87 14.73 10.83
C ILE A 85 -12.60 15.38 10.28
N TYR A 86 -11.50 14.62 10.26
CA TYR A 86 -10.25 15.06 9.63
C TYR A 86 -10.35 14.75 8.14
N ARG A 87 -10.02 15.73 7.32
CA ARG A 87 -10.11 15.62 5.84
C ARG A 87 -8.74 15.64 5.17
N ARG A 88 -7.70 16.07 5.87
CA ARG A 88 -6.34 16.19 5.32
C ARG A 88 -5.70 14.81 5.26
N VAL A 89 -5.08 14.50 4.12
CA VAL A 89 -4.20 13.35 3.94
C VAL A 89 -2.79 13.84 3.67
N GLU A 90 -1.79 13.03 4.02
CA GLU A 90 -0.39 13.33 3.72
C GLU A 90 0.22 12.17 2.93
N PHE A 91 0.72 12.45 1.74
CA PHE A 91 1.35 11.44 0.89
C PHE A 91 2.86 11.38 1.11
N TYR A 92 3.42 10.19 0.93
CA TYR A 92 4.82 9.88 1.08
C TYR A 92 5.29 9.02 -0.09
N TYR A 93 6.58 9.08 -0.38
CA TYR A 93 7.16 8.23 -1.41
C TYR A 93 7.33 6.78 -0.93
N GLN A 94 7.62 6.61 0.35
CA GLN A 94 8.07 5.36 0.93
C GLN A 94 7.46 5.16 2.32
N ILE A 95 7.16 3.90 2.63
CA ILE A 95 6.81 3.41 3.97
C ILE A 95 7.67 2.20 4.30
N SER A 96 8.07 2.09 5.55
CA SER A 96 8.65 0.88 6.09
C SER A 96 7.98 0.48 7.39
N TYR A 97 8.02 -0.80 7.71
CA TYR A 97 7.41 -1.37 8.91
C TYR A 97 8.06 -2.70 9.26
N THR A 98 7.88 -3.12 10.50
CA THR A 98 8.25 -4.45 10.98
C THR A 98 6.98 -5.31 11.03
N LEU A 99 7.04 -6.50 10.44
CA LEU A 99 6.01 -7.52 10.54
C LEU A 99 6.47 -8.62 11.49
N LEU A 100 5.70 -8.84 12.56
CA LEU A 100 5.89 -9.94 13.50
C LEU A 100 5.38 -11.25 12.89
N ASN A 101 6.19 -12.30 12.97
CA ASN A 101 5.72 -13.66 12.71
C ASN A 101 4.72 -14.11 13.77
N ASP A 102 3.93 -15.15 13.45
CA ASP A 102 2.87 -15.68 14.32
C ASP A 102 3.37 -16.16 15.69
N ASP A 103 4.63 -16.57 15.78
CA ASP A 103 5.30 -17.00 17.00
C ASP A 103 6.02 -15.86 17.75
N GLY A 104 6.03 -14.65 17.17
CA GLY A 104 6.67 -13.46 17.71
C GLY A 104 8.21 -13.53 17.79
N THR A 105 8.84 -14.51 17.14
CA THR A 105 10.29 -14.75 17.30
C THR A 105 11.14 -14.08 16.22
N PHE A 106 10.56 -13.82 15.05
CA PHE A 106 11.23 -13.14 13.95
C PHE A 106 10.42 -11.96 13.44
N ASP A 107 11.14 -10.88 13.20
CA ASP A 107 10.65 -9.62 12.69
C ASP A 107 11.13 -9.45 11.25
N THR A 108 10.21 -9.44 10.29
CA THR A 108 10.54 -9.12 8.91
C THR A 108 10.45 -7.61 8.72
N TYR A 109 11.57 -6.97 8.40
CA TYR A 109 11.56 -5.56 8.03
C TYR A 109 11.12 -5.40 6.57
N MET A 110 10.09 -4.58 6.37
CA MET A 110 9.50 -4.33 5.07
C MET A 110 9.71 -2.89 4.64
N THR A 111 9.98 -2.68 3.36
CA THR A 111 10.05 -1.35 2.75
C THR A 111 9.33 -1.34 1.42
N LEU A 112 8.39 -0.41 1.27
CA LEU A 112 7.57 -0.23 0.09
C LEU A 112 7.72 1.20 -0.45
N HIS A 113 7.71 1.32 -1.77
CA HIS A 113 7.81 2.58 -2.49
C HIS A 113 6.67 2.72 -3.49
N SER A 114 6.22 3.94 -3.74
CA SER A 114 5.26 4.21 -4.82
C SER A 114 5.79 3.70 -6.16
N GLY A 115 4.96 2.99 -6.91
CA GLY A 115 5.29 2.30 -8.16
C GLY A 115 5.73 0.85 -8.00
N ASN A 116 5.94 0.34 -6.78
CA ASN A 116 6.19 -1.09 -6.58
C ASN A 116 4.98 -1.92 -6.95
N ILE A 117 5.22 -3.10 -7.53
CA ILE A 117 4.20 -4.14 -7.69
C ILE A 117 4.22 -4.98 -6.40
N VAL A 118 3.05 -5.14 -5.80
CA VAL A 118 2.87 -5.95 -4.59
C VAL A 118 1.94 -7.12 -4.87
N GLN A 119 2.23 -8.24 -4.21
CA GLN A 119 1.32 -9.38 -4.15
C GLN A 119 0.48 -9.26 -2.87
N MET A 120 -0.84 -9.35 -3.00
CA MET A 120 -1.79 -9.30 -1.90
C MET A 120 -2.55 -10.62 -1.83
N GLN A 121 -2.73 -11.13 -0.61
CA GLN A 121 -3.50 -12.36 -0.38
C GLN A 121 -4.99 -12.01 -0.34
N GLU A 122 -5.78 -12.65 -1.20
CA GLU A 122 -7.25 -12.59 -1.19
C GLU A 122 -7.83 -13.91 -0.66
N GLU A 123 -9.14 -13.90 -0.35
CA GLU A 123 -9.88 -15.10 0.08
C GLU A 123 -9.75 -16.25 -0.94
N ASN A 124 -9.78 -15.93 -2.23
CA ASN A 124 -9.80 -16.92 -3.32
C ASN A 124 -8.46 -17.04 -4.08
N GLY A 125 -7.37 -16.52 -3.55
CA GLY A 125 -6.06 -16.64 -4.19
C GLY A 125 -5.13 -15.45 -3.95
N ARG A 126 -4.36 -15.10 -4.96
CA ARG A 126 -3.40 -14.00 -4.90
C ARG A 126 -3.72 -13.02 -6.00
N SER A 127 -3.67 -11.74 -5.64
CA SER A 127 -3.82 -10.63 -6.56
C SER A 127 -2.54 -9.82 -6.57
N TYR A 128 -2.32 -9.12 -7.67
CA TYR A 128 -1.19 -8.21 -7.82
C TYR A 128 -1.74 -6.80 -7.96
N ALA A 129 -0.98 -5.82 -7.48
CA ALA A 129 -1.37 -4.42 -7.58
C ALA A 129 -0.13 -3.53 -7.67
N ILE A 130 -0.27 -2.36 -8.29
CA ILE A 130 0.76 -1.32 -8.30
C ILE A 130 0.46 -0.36 -7.16
N LEU A 131 1.45 -0.07 -6.31
CA LEU A 131 1.35 0.94 -5.26
C LEU A 131 1.28 2.34 -5.88
N LYS A 132 0.07 2.86 -6.01
CA LYS A 132 -0.19 4.18 -6.57
C LYS A 132 0.19 5.31 -5.61
N GLY A 133 -0.07 5.12 -4.32
CA GLY A 133 0.23 6.11 -3.30
C GLY A 133 0.35 5.52 -1.91
N ILE A 134 1.22 6.11 -1.10
CA ILE A 134 1.38 5.81 0.32
C ILE A 134 0.97 7.06 1.07
N PHE A 135 0.04 6.95 2.02
CA PHE A 135 -0.44 8.11 2.75
C PHE A 135 -0.79 7.82 4.20
N THR A 136 -0.85 8.88 4.99
CA THR A 136 -1.37 8.84 6.36
C THR A 136 -2.64 9.67 6.47
N HIS A 137 -3.50 9.24 7.39
CA HIS A 137 -4.73 9.94 7.73
C HIS A 137 -5.02 9.83 9.24
N LYS A 138 -5.46 10.95 9.83
CA LYS A 138 -5.80 11.03 11.24
C LYS A 138 -7.26 10.62 11.45
N TYR A 139 -7.50 9.57 12.24
CA TYR A 139 -8.88 9.18 12.58
C TYR A 139 -9.43 10.02 13.74
N ASN A 140 -10.74 9.94 13.97
CA ASN A 140 -11.46 10.72 14.99
C ASN A 140 -10.94 10.52 16.42
N ASN A 141 -10.29 9.39 16.72
CA ASN A 141 -9.66 9.10 18.01
C ASN A 141 -8.31 9.83 18.23
N GLY A 142 -7.88 10.65 17.27
CA GLY A 142 -6.63 11.39 17.34
C GLY A 142 -5.41 10.64 16.82
N LEU A 143 -5.52 9.33 16.55
CA LEU A 143 -4.42 8.51 16.05
C LEU A 143 -4.24 8.67 14.53
N VAL A 144 -3.00 8.51 14.07
CA VAL A 144 -2.63 8.60 12.66
C VAL A 144 -2.42 7.20 12.10
N TYR A 145 -3.20 6.82 11.10
CA TYR A 145 -3.12 5.53 10.44
C TYR A 145 -2.41 5.69 9.09
N SER A 146 -1.68 4.67 8.67
CA SER A 146 -1.08 4.59 7.34
C SER A 146 -1.90 3.72 6.41
N PHE A 147 -1.84 4.04 5.12
CA PHE A 147 -2.58 3.38 4.07
C PHE A 147 -1.70 3.26 2.82
N VAL A 148 -1.94 2.20 2.07
CA VAL A 148 -1.49 2.06 0.68
C VAL A 148 -2.71 2.16 -0.23
N TRP A 149 -2.60 2.96 -1.28
CA TRP A 149 -3.59 3.05 -2.34
C TRP A 149 -3.01 2.39 -3.58
N VAL A 150 -3.79 1.52 -4.21
CA VAL A 150 -3.29 0.61 -5.24
C VAL A 150 -4.15 0.64 -6.48
N ASP A 151 -3.53 0.45 -7.64
CA ASP A 151 -4.22 0.09 -8.87
C ASP A 151 -4.10 -1.43 -9.04
N TRP A 152 -5.23 -2.13 -8.99
CA TRP A 152 -5.26 -3.60 -9.11
C TRP A 152 -4.84 -4.06 -10.50
N LEU A 153 -4.14 -5.18 -10.56
CA LEU A 153 -3.74 -5.82 -11.79
C LEU A 153 -4.63 -7.02 -12.07
N GLN A 154 -5.16 -7.10 -13.29
CA GLN A 154 -5.90 -8.24 -13.79
C GLN A 154 -5.04 -9.03 -14.76
N GLU A 155 -5.02 -10.36 -14.60
CA GLU A 155 -4.37 -11.26 -15.54
C GLU A 155 -5.14 -11.27 -16.86
N ARG A 156 -4.42 -11.07 -17.97
CA ARG A 156 -4.93 -11.36 -19.30
C ARG A 156 -4.80 -12.85 -19.56
N SER A 157 -5.77 -13.44 -20.24
CA SER A 157 -5.69 -14.81 -20.77
C SER A 157 -4.71 -14.91 -21.97
N LEU A 158 -3.57 -14.22 -21.88
CA LEU A 158 -2.50 -14.14 -22.87
C LEU A 158 -1.18 -14.41 -22.16
N LEU A 159 -0.35 -15.26 -22.75
CA LEU A 159 1.02 -15.49 -22.33
C LEU A 159 1.97 -14.64 -23.16
N ASP A 160 2.99 -14.08 -22.53
CA ASP A 160 4.11 -13.47 -23.25
C ASP A 160 4.79 -14.55 -24.12
N PRO A 161 4.95 -14.32 -25.44
CA PRO A 161 5.42 -15.36 -26.35
C PRO A 161 6.91 -15.73 -26.16
N ILE A 162 7.68 -14.94 -25.41
CA ILE A 162 9.11 -15.16 -25.17
C ILE A 162 9.32 -15.79 -23.80
N LEU A 163 8.70 -15.21 -22.77
CA LEU A 163 8.86 -15.60 -21.38
C LEU A 163 7.84 -16.66 -20.95
N TYR A 164 6.80 -16.90 -21.75
CA TYR A 164 5.67 -17.80 -21.44
C TYR A 164 5.01 -17.47 -20.10
N CYS A 165 5.04 -16.20 -19.69
CA CYS A 165 4.49 -15.73 -18.43
C CYS A 165 3.13 -15.05 -18.63
N PRO A 166 2.22 -15.11 -17.64
CA PRO A 166 0.98 -14.36 -17.68
C PRO A 166 1.23 -12.85 -17.83
N VAL A 167 0.47 -12.21 -18.72
CA VAL A 167 0.52 -10.77 -18.92
C VAL A 167 -0.56 -10.12 -18.07
N TYR A 168 -0.19 -9.12 -17.27
CA TYR A 168 -1.12 -8.38 -16.42
C TYR A 168 -1.38 -6.98 -16.98
N GLU A 169 -2.59 -6.46 -16.74
CA GLU A 169 -2.94 -5.08 -17.04
C GLU A 169 -3.59 -4.39 -15.85
N ILE A 170 -3.55 -3.05 -15.81
CA ILE A 170 -4.27 -2.27 -14.80
C ILE A 170 -5.77 -2.45 -15.02
N GLN A 171 -6.46 -2.89 -13.96
CA GLN A 171 -7.89 -3.10 -13.97
C GLN A 171 -8.62 -1.77 -14.11
N ALA A 172 -9.56 -1.69 -15.07
CA ALA A 172 -10.38 -0.51 -15.26
C ALA A 172 -11.36 -0.30 -14.08
N ALA A 173 -11.63 0.98 -13.75
CA ALA A 173 -12.48 1.38 -12.62
C ALA A 173 -13.93 0.83 -12.67
N GLU A 174 -14.41 0.41 -13.85
CA GLU A 174 -15.73 -0.20 -14.02
C GLU A 174 -15.81 -1.65 -13.50
N ASN A 175 -14.66 -2.27 -13.20
CA ASN A 175 -14.55 -3.64 -12.73
C ASN A 175 -14.00 -3.75 -11.30
N THR A 176 -13.87 -2.64 -10.58
CA THR A 176 -13.32 -2.62 -9.21
C THR A 176 -14.22 -3.45 -8.28
N ARG A 177 -13.63 -4.44 -7.60
CA ARG A 177 -14.30 -5.35 -6.65
C ARG A 177 -14.63 -4.66 -5.33
#